data_AF-C0CM41-F1
#
_entry.id   AF-C0CM41-F1
#
_cell.length_a   1.000
_cell.length_b   1.000
_cell.length_c   1.000
_cell.angle_alpha   90.00
_cell.angle_beta   90.00
_cell.angle_gamma   90.00
#
_symmetry.space_group_name_H-M   'P 1'
#
loop_
_entity.id
_entity.type
_entity.pdbx_description
1 polymer ?
#
loop_
_entity_poly.entity_id
_entity_poly.type
_entity_poly.pdbx_seq_one_letter_code
_entity_poly.pdbx_strand_id
1 'polypeptide(L)' 'MSLNKSIKSGKEHRKPYTGAKSIAKGCRNHGTCDWCLGNRTHKNDKRELAAEQEVIDFEKM' A
#
# COMPACT_ATOMS: atom_id res chain seq x y z
N MET A 1 20.43 18.66 -18.28
CA MET A 1 20.39 18.49 -16.81
C MET A 1 19.38 17.41 -16.46
N SER A 2 19.74 16.41 -15.65
CA SER A 2 18.77 15.43 -15.15
C SER A 2 17.84 16.08 -14.12
N LEU A 3 16.54 15.75 -14.17
CA LEU A 3 15.51 16.26 -13.25
C LEU A 3 15.98 16.25 -11.78
N ASN A 4 16.55 15.12 -11.33
CA ASN A 4 17.00 14.96 -9.95
C ASN A 4 18.16 15.90 -9.58
N LYS A 5 19.04 16.22 -10.53
CA LYS A 5 20.12 17.20 -10.32
C LYS A 5 19.55 18.62 -10.18
N SER A 6 18.55 18.97 -10.99
CA SER A 6 17.87 20.27 -10.90
C SER A 6 17.14 20.44 -9.56
N ILE A 7 16.45 19.38 -9.09
CA ILE A 7 15.78 19.35 -7.79
C ILE A 7 16.79 19.55 -6.65
N LYS A 8 17.90 18.81 -6.67
CA LYS A 8 18.97 18.95 -5.66
C LYS A 8 19.55 20.36 -5.63
N SER A 9 19.65 21.02 -6.78
CA SER A 9 20.14 22.40 -6.91
C SER A 9 19.11 23.49 -6.59
N GLY A 10 17.87 23.13 -6.24
CA GLY A 10 16.79 24.08 -5.90
C GLY A 10 16.17 24.80 -7.10
N LYS A 11 16.56 24.46 -8.34
CA LYS A 11 16.02 25.03 -9.58
C LYS A 11 14.70 24.38 -10.03
N GLU A 12 14.33 23.28 -9.39
CA GLU A 12 13.11 22.52 -9.65
C GLU A 12 12.50 22.14 -8.29
N HIS A 13 11.20 22.37 -8.15
CA HIS A 13 10.48 22.17 -6.87
C HIS A 13 9.60 20.91 -6.88
N ARG A 14 9.46 20.24 -8.03
CA ARG A 14 8.77 18.94 -8.10
C ARG A 14 9.47 17.90 -7.24
N LYS A 15 8.67 16.98 -6.68
CA LYS A 15 9.20 15.83 -5.95
C LYS A 15 9.95 14.90 -6.92
N PRO A 16 11.09 14.31 -6.50
CA PRO A 16 11.75 13.27 -7.27
C PRO A 16 10.79 12.13 -7.60
N TYR A 17 10.88 11.61 -8.82
CA TYR A 17 10.07 10.48 -9.25
C TYR A 17 10.64 9.18 -8.69
N THR A 18 10.37 8.93 -7.41
CA THR A 18 10.85 7.76 -6.69
C THR A 18 9.68 7.00 -6.06
N GLY A 19 9.94 5.74 -5.69
CA GLY A 19 8.95 4.86 -5.05
C GLY A 19 8.00 4.14 -6.01
N ALA A 20 7.46 3.03 -5.54
CA ALA A 20 6.65 2.12 -6.35
C ALA A 20 5.38 2.78 -6.94
N LYS A 21 4.75 3.71 -6.21
CA LYS A 21 3.54 4.45 -6.65
C LYS A 21 3.78 5.33 -7.87
N SER A 22 4.98 5.90 -7.95
CA SER A 22 5.40 6.74 -9.06
C SER A 22 5.57 5.85 -10.28
N ILE A 23 6.40 4.81 -10.16
CA ILE A 23 6.90 3.95 -11.24
C ILE A 23 5.84 2.99 -11.80
N ALA A 24 5.03 2.37 -10.93
CA ALA A 24 4.05 1.35 -11.33
C ALA A 24 2.61 1.82 -11.08
N LYS A 25 1.79 1.81 -12.13
CA LYS A 25 0.36 2.19 -12.05
C LYS A 25 -0.41 1.33 -11.03
N GLY A 26 -0.11 0.03 -10.96
CA GLY A 26 -0.76 -0.91 -10.04
C GLY A 26 -0.45 -0.66 -8.56
N CYS A 27 0.69 -0.05 -8.23
CA CYS A 27 1.07 0.24 -6.84
C CYS A 27 0.43 1.51 -6.28
N ARG A 28 -0.30 2.28 -7.09
CA ARG A 28 -1.01 3.49 -6.65
C ARG A 28 -2.11 3.14 -5.65
N ASN A 29 -2.63 4.15 -4.95
CA ASN A 29 -3.75 3.96 -4.04
C ASN A 29 -4.92 3.33 -4.80
N HIS A 30 -5.52 2.27 -4.24
CA HIS A 30 -6.57 1.47 -4.89
C HIS A 30 -6.16 0.83 -6.23
N GLY A 31 -4.85 0.73 -6.52
CA GLY A 31 -4.35 -0.01 -7.66
C GLY A 31 -4.37 -1.52 -7.44
N THR A 32 -4.01 -2.24 -8.51
CA THR A 32 -4.10 -3.70 -8.66
C THR A 32 -2.93 -4.48 -8.07
N CYS A 33 -2.00 -3.84 -7.36
CA CYS A 33 -0.89 -4.57 -6.74
C CYS A 33 -1.37 -5.34 -5.50
N ASP A 34 -1.30 -6.67 -5.54
CA ASP A 34 -1.75 -7.56 -4.46
C ASP A 34 -1.02 -7.31 -3.14
N TRP A 35 0.29 -7.08 -3.19
CA TRP A 35 1.08 -6.73 -1.99
C TRP A 35 0.57 -5.43 -1.36
N CYS A 36 0.31 -4.40 -2.17
CA CYS A 36 -0.25 -3.16 -1.67
C CYS A 36 -1.69 -3.33 -1.19
N LEU A 37 -2.48 -4.22 -1.81
CA LEU A 37 -3.84 -4.55 -1.39
C LEU A 37 -3.84 -5.18 -0.01
N GLY A 38 -3.09 -6.27 0.19
CA GLY A 38 -3.00 -6.96 1.47
C GLY A 38 -2.56 -6.03 2.62
N ASN A 39 -1.61 -5.13 2.37
CA ASN A 39 -1.22 -4.13 3.38
C ASN A 39 -2.35 -3.15 3.75
N ARG A 40 -3.26 -2.83 2.82
CA ARG A 40 -4.42 -1.96 3.07
C ARG A 40 -5.55 -2.71 3.81
N THR A 41 -5.73 -3.99 3.52
CA THR A 41 -6.84 -4.81 4.07
C THR A 41 -6.47 -5.55 5.34
N HIS A 42 -5.19 -5.71 5.66
CA HIS A 42 -4.68 -6.49 6.80
C HIS A 42 -5.45 -6.35 8.12
N LYS A 43 -5.86 -5.12 8.46
CA LYS A 43 -6.63 -4.87 9.68
C LYS A 43 -8.03 -5.50 9.63
N ASN A 44 -8.68 -5.46 8.47
CA ASN A 44 -9.98 -6.07 8.26
C ASN A 44 -9.84 -7.59 8.18
N ASP A 45 -8.86 -8.10 7.44
CA ASP A 45 -8.58 -9.53 7.31
C ASP A 45 -8.37 -10.16 8.70
N LYS A 46 -7.61 -9.50 9.58
CA LYS A 46 -7.45 -9.93 10.98
C LYS A 46 -8.74 -9.90 11.80
N ARG A 47 -9.64 -8.94 11.54
CA ARG A 47 -10.92 -8.84 12.25
C ARG A 47 -11.86 -9.96 11.81
N GLU A 48 -11.91 -10.24 10.52
CA GLU A 48 -12.73 -11.33 9.96
C GLU A 48 -12.26 -12.67 10.51
N LEU A 49 -10.95 -12.94 10.48
CA LEU A 49 -10.38 -14.16 11.07
C LEU A 49 -10.70 -14.33 12.57
N ALA A 50 -10.68 -13.24 13.34
CA ALA A 50 -11.03 -13.31 14.77
C ALA A 50 -12.52 -13.62 14.97
N ALA A 51 -13.40 -13.00 14.19
CA ALA A 51 -14.84 -13.26 14.25
C ALA A 51 -15.18 -14.70 13.81
N GLU A 52 -14.52 -15.21 12.77
CA GLU A 52 -14.66 -16.61 12.34
C GLU A 52 -14.26 -17.57 13.45
N GLN A 53 -13.16 -17.28 14.16
CA GLN A 53 -12.72 -18.09 15.30
C GLN A 53 -13.74 -18.10 16.43
N GLU A 54 -14.33 -16.94 16.78
CA GLU A 54 -15.37 -16.84 17.80
C GLU A 54 -16.61 -17.69 17.45
N VAL A 55 -17.03 -17.70 16.19
CA VAL A 55 -18.16 -18.53 15.71
C VAL A 55 -17.81 -20.02 15.82
N ILE A 56 -16.62 -20.41 15.38
CA ILE A 56 -16.14 -21.80 15.45
C ILE A 56 -16.09 -22.28 16.90
N ASP A 57 -15.63 -21.44 17.82
CA ASP A 57 -15.53 -21.79 19.24
C ASP A 57 -16.91 -21.93 19.88
N PHE A 58 -17.90 -21.13 19.45
CA PHE A 58 -19.29 -21.26 19.87
C PHE A 58 -19.93 -22.55 19.35
N GLU A 59 -19.73 -22.92 18.08
CA GLU A 59 -20.31 -24.14 17.51
C GLU A 59 -19.74 -25.44 18.11
N LYS A 60 -18.56 -25.36 18.74
CA LYS A 60 -17.89 -26.50 19.40
C LYS A 60 -18.31 -26.69 20.86
N MET A 61 -19.02 -25.73 21.47
CA MET A 61 -19.55 -25.81 22.84
C MET A 61 -20.88 -26.55 22.87
#